data_AF-A0AAN9GR22-F1
#
_entry.id   AF-A0AAN9GR22-F1
#
_cell.length_a   1.000
_cell.length_b   1.000
_cell.length_c   1.000
_cell.angle_alpha   90.00
_cell.angle_beta   90.00
_cell.angle_gamma   90.00
#
_symmetry.space_group_name_H-M   'P 1'
#
loop_
_entity.id
_entity.type
_entity.pdbx_description
1 polymer ?
#
loop_
_entity_poly.entity_id
_entity_poly.type
_entity_poly.pdbx_seq_one_letter_code
_entity_poly.pdbx_strand_id
1 'polypeptide(L)'
;MASASLCGAFRRLVSRTVKMRRMNERIWTDRLRTSSRTASVLVAVTPLSFLIYDRLTRFASVCALESAEEVLEQADYLYSCGETEKLHQLLVKHKDSEEAEFLWRLARASRDLALLSRISAEEKRRLTYEAFDFASKALEKNRSSFAAHKWFAICLSDVGDYEGIKVKIGNSYIIREHLERAIELNAKDATSIHILGYWCFAFAELPWYQRKVAAVIFASPPTATYEDALAFFLKAEEVEPNFYSKNLLMLGKTYVMLRDVQRAALWLTRARDYPAVTEEDKQVHKEALELLKKLSG
;
A
#
# COMPACT_ATOMS: atom_id res chain seq x y z
N MET A 1 28.94 0.36 -45.80
CA MET A 1 30.03 1.19 -45.26
C MET A 1 29.44 2.36 -44.47
N ALA A 2 29.23 2.19 -43.16
CA ALA A 2 28.80 3.26 -42.25
C ALA A 2 29.10 2.83 -40.80
N SER A 3 30.37 2.61 -40.48
CA SER A 3 30.85 2.21 -39.14
C SER A 3 31.96 3.13 -38.61
N ALA A 4 32.03 4.37 -39.09
CA ALA A 4 33.12 5.31 -38.77
C ALA A 4 32.70 6.61 -38.04
N SER A 5 31.42 6.80 -37.70
CA SER A 5 30.94 8.08 -37.13
C SER A 5 30.85 8.12 -35.59
N LEU A 6 30.84 6.97 -34.90
CA LEU A 6 30.62 6.93 -33.43
C LEU A 6 31.90 6.97 -32.58
N CYS A 7 33.09 6.83 -33.18
CA CYS A 7 34.37 6.85 -32.44
C CYS A 7 34.93 8.27 -32.22
N GLY A 8 34.48 9.27 -32.99
CA GLY A 8 34.96 10.66 -32.91
C GLY A 8 34.33 11.49 -31.79
N ALA A 9 33.08 11.21 -31.41
CA ALA A 9 32.37 11.94 -30.36
C ALA A 9 32.84 11.52 -28.95
N PHE A 10 33.21 10.25 -28.77
CA PHE A 10 33.67 9.71 -27.48
C PHE A 10 35.06 10.27 -27.06
N ARG A 11 35.98 10.50 -28.01
CA ARG A 11 37.31 11.08 -27.73
C ARG A 11 37.26 12.56 -27.30
N ARG A 12 36.26 13.34 -27.73
CA ARG A 12 36.14 14.77 -27.34
C ARG A 12 35.56 14.94 -25.94
N LEU A 13 34.70 14.03 -25.48
CA LEU A 13 34.12 14.11 -24.13
C LEU A 13 35.16 13.73 -23.06
N VAL A 14 35.94 12.66 -23.27
CA VAL A 14 36.96 12.19 -22.32
C VAL A 14 38.09 13.23 -22.11
N SER A 15 38.47 14.01 -23.13
CA SER A 15 39.51 15.04 -22.97
C SER A 15 39.05 16.27 -22.16
N ARG A 16 37.75 16.59 -22.15
CA ARG A 16 37.18 17.68 -21.34
C ARG A 16 37.09 17.29 -19.86
N THR A 17 36.80 16.04 -19.55
CA THR A 17 36.72 15.55 -18.16
C THR A 17 38.09 15.43 -17.50
N VAL A 18 39.13 15.04 -18.25
CA VAL A 18 40.51 14.97 -17.74
C VAL A 18 41.12 16.36 -17.50
N LYS A 19 40.75 17.38 -18.30
CA LYS A 19 41.26 18.75 -18.15
C LYS A 19 40.63 19.50 -16.96
N MET A 20 39.35 19.24 -16.64
CA MET A 20 38.72 19.76 -15.41
C MET A 20 39.26 19.10 -14.14
N ARG A 21 39.61 17.81 -14.19
CA ARG A 21 40.18 17.09 -13.03
C ARG A 21 41.59 17.58 -12.65
N ARG A 22 42.43 17.94 -13.64
CA ARG A 22 43.76 18.53 -13.39
C ARG A 22 43.77 20.01 -12.98
N MET A 23 42.67 20.74 -13.23
CA MET A 23 42.56 22.15 -12.81
C MET A 23 42.13 22.28 -11.35
N ASN A 24 41.39 21.29 -10.82
CA ASN A 24 41.01 21.25 -9.41
C ASN A 24 42.13 20.77 -8.47
N GLU A 25 43.11 20.01 -8.96
CA GLU A 25 44.29 19.62 -8.15
C GLU A 25 45.33 20.74 -7.97
N ARG A 26 45.34 21.77 -8.85
CA ARG A 26 46.24 22.93 -8.70
C ARG A 26 45.67 24.07 -7.88
N ILE A 27 44.35 24.11 -7.65
CA ILE A 27 43.72 25.13 -6.80
C ILE A 27 43.78 24.73 -5.32
N TRP A 28 43.98 23.44 -5.02
CA TRP A 28 44.12 22.92 -3.65
C TRP A 28 45.57 22.83 -3.14
N THR A 29 46.58 23.15 -3.96
CA THR A 29 48.00 23.05 -3.54
C THR A 29 48.72 24.39 -3.40
N ASP A 30 48.08 25.53 -3.68
CA ASP A 30 48.71 26.87 -3.60
C ASP A 30 48.06 27.84 -2.61
N ARG A 31 47.25 27.35 -1.65
CA ARG A 31 46.73 28.17 -0.53
C ARG A 31 47.13 27.63 0.84
N LEU A 32 48.35 27.11 0.97
CA LEU A 32 48.97 26.80 2.25
C LEU A 32 50.44 27.21 2.25
N ARG A 33 50.69 28.50 2.07
CA ARG A 33 51.97 29.10 2.48
C ARG A 33 51.78 30.54 2.90
N THR A 34 51.30 30.73 4.12
CA THR A 34 51.80 31.74 5.09
C THR A 34 51.00 31.68 6.40
N SER A 35 51.67 31.21 7.46
CA SER A 35 51.58 31.68 8.84
C SER A 35 50.20 31.80 9.52
N SER A 36 49.82 30.77 10.28
CA SER A 36 49.76 30.89 11.75
C SER A 36 49.71 29.50 12.39
N ARG A 37 50.31 29.37 13.57
CA ARG A 37 50.40 28.14 14.37
C ARG A 37 49.03 27.78 14.94
N THR A 38 48.35 26.79 14.36
CA THR A 38 47.36 25.98 15.07
C THR A 38 47.59 24.51 14.71
N ALA A 39 47.77 23.68 15.73
CA ALA A 39 48.15 22.29 15.62
C ALA A 39 47.13 21.50 14.79
N SER A 40 47.57 20.97 13.65
CA SER A 40 46.80 20.01 12.87
C SER A 40 46.91 18.65 13.56
N VAL A 41 45.99 18.35 14.46
CA VAL A 41 45.84 16.99 15.00
C VAL A 41 45.19 16.14 13.90
N LEU A 42 46.02 15.52 13.06
CA LEU A 42 45.60 14.39 12.24
C LEU A 42 45.33 13.22 13.18
N VAL A 43 44.07 13.05 13.60
CA VAL A 43 43.65 11.86 14.35
C VAL A 43 43.75 10.67 13.39
N ALA A 44 44.87 9.96 13.43
CA ALA A 44 44.96 8.65 12.82
C ALA A 44 43.91 7.76 13.48
N VAL A 45 42.82 7.46 12.78
CA VAL A 45 41.85 6.44 13.21
C VAL A 45 42.62 5.14 13.20
N THR A 46 43.08 4.72 14.39
CA THR A 46 43.79 3.46 14.53
C THR A 46 42.84 2.33 14.13
N PRO A 47 43.35 1.20 13.60
CA PRO A 47 42.51 0.04 13.29
C PRO A 47 41.63 -0.37 14.49
N LEU A 48 42.13 -0.15 15.71
CA LEU A 48 41.40 -0.40 16.94
C LEU A 48 40.22 0.55 17.16
N SER A 49 40.36 1.86 16.88
CA SER A 49 39.24 2.80 17.00
C SER A 49 38.18 2.59 15.91
N PHE A 50 38.59 2.15 14.71
CA PHE A 50 37.64 1.73 13.68
C PHE A 50 36.86 0.47 14.08
N LEU A 51 37.52 -0.56 14.64
CA LEU A 51 36.86 -1.78 15.13
C LEU A 51 35.92 -1.50 16.31
N ILE A 52 36.28 -0.57 17.20
CA ILE A 52 35.40 -0.15 18.30
C ILE A 52 34.19 0.61 17.75
N TYR A 53 34.38 1.53 16.79
CA TYR A 53 33.28 2.26 16.15
C TYR A 53 32.34 1.32 15.38
N ASP A 54 32.87 0.39 14.60
CA ASP A 54 32.11 -0.63 13.88
C ASP A 54 31.35 -1.56 14.85
N ARG A 55 31.96 -1.96 15.97
CA ARG A 55 31.26 -2.74 17.00
C ARG A 55 30.15 -1.95 17.69
N LEU A 56 30.38 -0.68 18.01
CA LEU A 56 29.38 0.19 18.64
C LEU A 56 28.22 0.50 17.69
N THR A 57 28.50 0.75 16.41
CA THR A 57 27.46 1.00 15.40
C THR A 57 26.64 -0.26 15.11
N ARG A 58 27.27 -1.43 15.02
CA ARG A 58 26.55 -2.71 14.93
C ARG A 58 25.68 -2.96 16.17
N PHE A 59 26.22 -2.76 17.37
CA PHE A 59 25.44 -2.97 18.60
C PHE A 59 24.27 -1.97 18.71
N ALA A 60 24.50 -0.69 18.44
CA ALA A 60 23.44 0.32 18.42
C ALA A 60 22.37 0.02 17.35
N SER A 61 22.78 -0.47 16.17
CA SER A 61 21.85 -0.90 15.12
C SER A 61 21.01 -2.11 15.56
N VAL A 62 21.59 -3.07 16.28
CA VAL A 62 20.86 -4.23 16.81
C VAL A 62 19.84 -3.77 17.87
N CYS A 63 20.26 -2.98 18.86
CA CYS A 63 19.34 -2.48 19.87
C CYS A 63 18.23 -1.58 19.29
N ALA A 64 18.53 -0.79 18.26
CA ALA A 64 17.52 0.02 17.57
C ALA A 64 16.52 -0.86 16.80
N LEU A 65 16.97 -1.93 16.15
CA LEU A 65 16.11 -2.88 15.44
C LEU A 65 15.25 -3.69 16.40
N GLU A 66 15.80 -4.15 17.53
CA GLU A 66 15.04 -4.78 18.62
C GLU A 66 13.95 -3.83 19.14
N SER A 67 14.29 -2.55 19.37
CA SER A 67 13.29 -1.57 19.82
C SER A 67 12.21 -1.29 18.76
N ALA A 68 12.53 -1.36 17.47
CA ALA A 68 11.58 -1.16 16.39
C ALA A 68 10.60 -2.35 16.27
N GLU A 69 11.13 -3.58 16.37
CA GLU A 69 10.34 -4.81 16.37
C GLU A 69 9.35 -4.84 17.54
N GLU A 70 9.79 -4.48 18.75
CA GLU A 70 8.91 -4.38 19.93
C GLU A 70 7.73 -3.41 19.71
N VAL A 71 7.96 -2.25 19.09
CA VAL A 71 6.88 -1.30 18.78
C VAL A 71 5.93 -1.87 17.74
N LEU A 72 6.44 -2.57 16.72
CA LEU A 72 5.62 -3.19 15.68
C LEU A 72 4.76 -4.34 16.26
N GLU A 73 5.32 -5.17 17.13
CA GLU A 73 4.57 -6.19 17.86
C GLU A 73 3.46 -5.58 18.72
N GLN A 74 3.77 -4.50 19.44
CA GLN A 74 2.76 -3.77 20.21
C GLN A 74 1.66 -3.20 19.31
N ALA A 75 2.03 -2.67 18.14
CA ALA A 75 1.07 -2.16 17.16
C ALA A 75 0.16 -3.27 16.62
N ASP A 76 0.72 -4.44 16.29
CA ASP A 76 -0.06 -5.57 15.80
C ASP A 76 -0.95 -6.16 16.90
N TYR A 77 -0.50 -6.17 18.16
CA TYR A 77 -1.34 -6.51 19.31
C TYR A 77 -2.52 -5.54 19.47
N LEU A 78 -2.27 -4.21 19.48
CA LEU A 78 -3.34 -3.21 19.58
C LEU A 78 -4.33 -3.31 18.42
N TYR A 79 -3.86 -3.61 17.21
CA TYR A 79 -4.71 -3.88 16.05
C TYR A 79 -5.61 -5.10 16.30
N SER A 80 -5.04 -6.21 16.77
CA SER A 80 -5.81 -7.42 17.08
C SER A 80 -6.88 -7.23 18.16
N CYS A 81 -6.64 -6.30 19.10
CA CYS A 81 -7.59 -5.93 20.15
C CYS A 81 -8.66 -4.92 19.70
N GLY A 82 -8.57 -4.37 18.48
CA GLY A 82 -9.47 -3.31 18.01
C GLY A 82 -9.25 -1.96 18.70
N GLU A 83 -8.09 -1.73 19.30
CA GLU A 83 -7.74 -0.52 20.04
C GLU A 83 -7.24 0.60 19.10
N THR A 84 -8.08 1.00 18.15
CA THR A 84 -7.73 1.87 17.00
C THR A 84 -7.09 3.19 17.42
N GLU A 85 -7.60 3.87 18.46
CA GLU A 85 -7.04 5.15 18.92
C GLU A 85 -5.64 5.00 19.51
N LYS A 86 -5.45 3.99 20.37
CA LYS A 86 -4.14 3.71 21.00
C LYS A 86 -3.12 3.31 19.94
N LEU A 87 -3.54 2.50 18.96
CA LEU A 87 -2.73 2.11 17.82
C LEU A 87 -2.26 3.33 17.02
N HIS A 88 -3.17 4.24 16.67
CA HIS A 88 -2.83 5.45 15.95
C HIS A 88 -1.88 6.35 16.77
N GLN A 89 -2.15 6.53 18.07
CA GLN A 89 -1.29 7.31 18.98
C GLN A 89 0.12 6.72 19.12
N LEU A 90 0.27 5.40 19.06
CA LEU A 90 1.56 4.73 19.07
C LEU A 90 2.30 5.01 17.75
N LEU A 91 1.67 4.73 16.62
CA LEU A 91 2.32 4.76 15.30
C LEU A 91 2.59 6.17 14.78
N VAL A 92 1.79 7.18 15.16
CA VAL A 92 2.01 8.57 14.70
C VAL A 92 3.34 9.15 15.19
N LYS A 93 3.92 8.60 16.26
CA LYS A 93 5.26 8.94 16.74
C LYS A 93 6.36 8.54 15.75
N HIS A 94 6.06 7.62 14.84
CA HIS A 94 6.95 7.07 13.82
C HIS A 94 6.53 7.50 12.40
N LYS A 95 5.74 8.57 12.26
CA LYS A 95 5.23 9.05 10.96
C LYS A 95 6.31 9.43 9.94
N ASP A 96 7.51 9.78 10.42
CA ASP A 96 8.67 10.16 9.62
C ASP A 96 9.69 9.00 9.50
N SER A 97 9.27 7.77 9.82
CA SER A 97 10.11 6.57 9.72
C SER A 97 10.50 6.29 8.27
N GLU A 98 11.72 5.79 8.08
CA GLU A 98 12.21 5.32 6.80
C GLU A 98 11.83 3.85 6.53
N GLU A 99 11.23 3.18 7.52
CA GLU A 99 10.78 1.79 7.42
C GLU A 99 9.33 1.70 6.95
N ALA A 100 9.11 1.00 5.84
CA ALA A 100 7.78 0.78 5.28
C ALA A 100 6.80 0.16 6.30
N GLU A 101 7.30 -0.67 7.22
CA GLU A 101 6.51 -1.42 8.20
C GLU A 101 5.74 -0.54 9.19
N PHE A 102 6.30 0.61 9.58
CA PHE A 102 5.58 1.60 10.38
C PHE A 102 4.58 2.37 9.53
N LEU A 103 4.98 2.77 8.32
CA LEU A 103 4.20 3.66 7.46
C LEU A 103 2.90 3.02 6.96
N TRP A 104 2.93 1.76 6.50
CA TRP A 104 1.70 1.11 6.05
C TRP A 104 0.77 0.78 7.23
N ARG A 105 1.32 0.47 8.42
CA ARG A 105 0.51 0.27 9.64
C ARG A 105 -0.13 1.58 10.10
N LEU A 106 0.59 2.69 9.99
CA LEU A 106 0.04 4.01 10.28
C LEU A 106 -1.06 4.38 9.29
N ALA A 107 -0.87 4.12 7.99
CA ALA A 107 -1.91 4.30 6.99
C ALA A 107 -3.20 3.54 7.35
N ARG A 108 -3.07 2.25 7.70
CA ARG A 108 -4.18 1.43 8.21
C ARG A 108 -4.85 2.06 9.43
N ALA A 109 -4.06 2.43 10.44
CA ALA A 109 -4.59 2.99 11.68
C ALA A 109 -5.31 4.33 11.47
N SER A 110 -4.77 5.21 10.62
CA SER A 110 -5.39 6.50 10.28
C SER A 110 -6.70 6.29 9.52
N ARG A 111 -6.75 5.33 8.59
CA ARG A 111 -7.98 4.94 7.90
C ARG A 111 -9.02 4.38 8.86
N ASP A 112 -8.66 3.42 9.71
CA ASP A 112 -9.59 2.80 10.65
C ASP A 112 -10.11 3.83 11.66
N LEU A 113 -9.27 4.80 12.08
CA LEU A 113 -9.69 5.94 12.89
C LEU A 113 -10.75 6.78 12.15
N ALA A 114 -10.55 7.06 10.86
CA ALA A 114 -11.49 7.81 10.03
C ALA A 114 -12.86 7.13 9.87
N LEU A 115 -12.96 5.82 10.10
CA LEU A 115 -14.19 5.04 10.02
C LEU A 115 -15.01 5.04 11.32
N LEU A 116 -14.47 5.56 12.43
CA LEU A 116 -15.20 5.64 13.69
C LEU A 116 -16.36 6.65 13.60
N SER A 117 -17.54 6.25 14.08
CA SER A 117 -18.78 7.03 13.97
C SER A 117 -18.76 8.42 14.63
N ARG A 118 -17.89 8.61 15.63
CA ARG A 118 -17.73 9.88 16.36
C ARG A 118 -16.85 10.91 15.63
N ILE A 119 -16.14 10.51 14.58
CA ILE A 119 -15.24 11.39 13.84
C ILE A 119 -16.05 12.29 12.91
N SER A 120 -15.75 13.58 12.90
CA SER A 120 -16.45 14.56 12.06
C SER A 120 -16.16 14.34 10.58
N ALA A 121 -17.03 14.82 9.68
CA ALA A 121 -16.82 14.67 8.24
C ALA A 121 -15.53 15.35 7.75
N GLU A 122 -15.17 16.50 8.33
CA GLU A 122 -13.94 17.22 8.03
C GLU A 122 -12.71 16.43 8.48
N GLU A 123 -12.73 15.91 9.71
CA GLU A 123 -11.63 15.11 10.26
C GLU A 123 -11.47 13.78 9.50
N LYS A 124 -12.58 13.13 9.15
CA LYS A 124 -12.58 11.93 8.30
C LYS A 124 -11.90 12.20 6.96
N ARG A 125 -12.20 13.34 6.32
CA ARG A 125 -11.54 13.74 5.08
C ARG A 125 -10.04 13.91 5.31
N ARG A 126 -9.61 14.65 6.34
CA ARG A 126 -8.19 14.84 6.67
C ARG A 126 -7.47 13.51 6.85
N LEU A 127 -7.98 12.65 7.72
CA LEU A 127 -7.39 11.34 8.01
C LEU A 127 -7.32 10.44 6.77
N THR A 128 -8.28 10.54 5.85
CA THR A 128 -8.26 9.76 4.60
C THR A 128 -7.09 10.17 3.71
N TYR A 129 -6.84 11.47 3.54
CA TYR A 129 -5.69 11.93 2.76
C TYR A 129 -4.36 11.66 3.48
N GLU A 130 -4.30 11.79 4.81
CA GLU A 130 -3.12 11.41 5.59
C GLU A 130 -2.80 9.92 5.46
N ALA A 131 -3.80 9.05 5.57
CA ALA A 131 -3.62 7.61 5.36
C ALA A 131 -3.04 7.31 3.97
N PHE A 132 -3.52 7.99 2.93
CA PHE A 132 -2.99 7.85 1.58
C PHE A 132 -1.54 8.36 1.44
N ASP A 133 -1.18 9.47 2.08
CA ASP A 133 0.21 9.96 2.12
C ASP A 133 1.14 8.94 2.79
N PHE A 134 0.75 8.38 3.94
CA PHE A 134 1.53 7.34 4.62
C PHE A 134 1.66 6.07 3.79
N ALA A 135 0.58 5.62 3.13
CA ALA A 135 0.63 4.45 2.26
C ALA A 135 1.54 4.68 1.03
N SER A 136 1.50 5.88 0.46
CA SER A 136 2.38 6.28 -0.65
C SER A 136 3.84 6.24 -0.23
N LYS A 137 4.17 6.83 0.93
CA LYS A 137 5.52 6.78 1.50
C LYS A 137 5.96 5.34 1.77
N ALA A 138 5.10 4.50 2.35
CA ALA A 138 5.43 3.09 2.62
C ALA A 138 5.83 2.35 1.33
N LEU A 139 5.09 2.58 0.25
CA LEU A 139 5.35 2.00 -1.06
C LEU A 139 6.67 2.53 -1.67
N GLU A 140 6.96 3.81 -1.51
CA GLU A 140 8.24 4.40 -1.93
C GLU A 140 9.43 3.77 -1.21
N LYS A 141 9.31 3.52 0.11
CA LYS A 141 10.35 2.88 0.91
C LYS A 141 10.54 1.41 0.57
N ASN A 142 9.48 0.66 0.29
CA ASN A 142 9.57 -0.75 -0.07
C ASN A 142 8.53 -1.20 -1.11
N ARG A 143 8.93 -1.19 -2.38
CA ARG A 143 8.13 -1.68 -3.52
C ARG A 143 7.99 -3.21 -3.60
N SER A 144 8.66 -3.95 -2.71
CA SER A 144 8.52 -5.41 -2.59
C SER A 144 7.64 -5.81 -1.40
N SER A 145 7.06 -4.86 -0.67
CA SER A 145 6.13 -5.14 0.42
C SER A 145 4.71 -5.29 -0.14
N PHE A 146 4.14 -6.49 -0.01
CA PHE A 146 2.73 -6.73 -0.39
C PHE A 146 1.78 -5.83 0.42
N ALA A 147 2.09 -5.59 1.69
CA ALA A 147 1.27 -4.77 2.58
C ALA A 147 1.29 -3.28 2.14
N ALA A 148 2.44 -2.75 1.72
CA ALA A 148 2.52 -1.40 1.18
C ALA A 148 1.68 -1.25 -0.10
N HIS A 149 1.75 -2.22 -1.02
CA HIS A 149 0.89 -2.26 -2.21
C HIS A 149 -0.60 -2.32 -1.86
N LYS A 150 -0.99 -3.20 -0.93
CA LYS A 150 -2.37 -3.36 -0.46
C LYS A 150 -2.92 -2.06 0.13
N TRP A 151 -2.21 -1.46 1.10
CA TRP A 151 -2.67 -0.25 1.78
C TRP A 151 -2.65 0.97 0.86
N PHE A 152 -1.72 1.04 -0.09
CA PHE A 152 -1.76 2.05 -1.14
C PHE A 152 -3.05 1.97 -1.96
N ALA A 153 -3.40 0.78 -2.43
CA ALA A 153 -4.61 0.56 -3.22
C ALA A 153 -5.89 0.89 -2.43
N ILE A 154 -5.97 0.47 -1.16
CA ILE A 154 -7.12 0.75 -0.28
C ILE A 154 -7.26 2.26 -0.05
N CYS A 155 -6.19 2.94 0.38
CA CYS A 155 -6.26 4.38 0.67
C CYS A 155 -6.50 5.22 -0.59
N LEU A 156 -5.97 4.81 -1.76
CA LEU A 156 -6.26 5.46 -3.03
C LEU A 156 -7.74 5.35 -3.41
N SER A 157 -8.37 4.20 -3.10
CA SER A 157 -9.82 4.02 -3.28
C SER A 157 -10.61 4.97 -2.39
N ASP A 158 -10.23 5.10 -1.11
CA ASP A 158 -10.91 5.96 -0.14
C ASP A 158 -10.80 7.45 -0.53
N VAL A 159 -9.63 7.91 -1.00
CA VAL A 159 -9.46 9.28 -1.53
C VAL A 159 -10.38 9.54 -2.74
N GLY A 160 -10.65 8.51 -3.54
CA GLY A 160 -11.55 8.60 -4.70
C GLY A 160 -12.98 9.05 -4.37
N ASP A 161 -13.43 8.89 -3.12
CA ASP A 161 -14.73 9.39 -2.66
C ASP A 161 -14.80 10.92 -2.57
N TYR A 162 -13.64 11.60 -2.52
CA TYR A 162 -13.52 13.05 -2.42
C TYR A 162 -13.13 13.74 -3.74
N GLU A 163 -12.57 12.99 -4.70
CA GLU A 163 -12.05 13.51 -5.97
C GLU A 163 -13.06 13.46 -7.13
N GLY A 164 -14.22 12.86 -6.89
CA GLY A 164 -15.30 12.73 -7.87
C GLY A 164 -15.11 11.59 -8.87
N ILE A 165 -16.17 11.32 -9.64
CA ILE A 165 -16.32 10.07 -10.40
C ILE A 165 -15.24 9.86 -11.48
N LYS A 166 -14.75 10.92 -12.14
CA LYS A 166 -13.73 10.82 -13.18
C LYS A 166 -12.39 10.35 -12.60
N VAL A 167 -11.96 10.96 -11.50
CA VAL A 167 -10.72 10.58 -10.81
C VAL A 167 -10.87 9.20 -10.20
N LYS A 168 -12.02 8.88 -9.59
CA LYS A 168 -12.30 7.54 -9.04
C LYS A 168 -12.19 6.43 -10.10
N ILE A 169 -12.78 6.65 -11.28
CA ILE A 169 -12.62 5.72 -12.42
C ILE A 169 -11.15 5.66 -12.84
N GLY A 170 -10.45 6.79 -12.94
CA GLY A 170 -9.03 6.82 -13.28
C GLY A 170 -8.14 6.03 -12.32
N ASN A 171 -8.36 6.19 -11.02
CA ASN A 171 -7.60 5.54 -9.97
C ASN A 171 -7.86 4.04 -9.90
N SER A 172 -9.02 3.56 -10.35
CA SER A 172 -9.38 2.14 -10.29
C SER A 172 -8.38 1.22 -11.00
N TYR A 173 -7.67 1.71 -12.01
CA TYR A 173 -6.65 0.95 -12.76
C TYR A 173 -5.38 0.81 -11.93
N ILE A 174 -4.93 1.92 -11.35
CA ILE A 174 -3.78 1.96 -10.44
C ILE A 174 -4.07 1.03 -9.25
N ILE A 175 -5.27 1.10 -8.67
CA ILE A 175 -5.71 0.22 -7.58
C ILE A 175 -5.57 -1.25 -7.98
N ARG A 176 -6.07 -1.63 -9.17
CA ARG A 176 -5.96 -3.00 -9.68
C ARG A 176 -4.51 -3.45 -9.82
N GLU A 177 -3.64 -2.65 -10.46
CA GLU A 177 -2.22 -2.97 -10.64
C GLU A 177 -1.51 -3.21 -9.29
N HIS A 178 -1.80 -2.36 -8.30
CA HIS A 178 -1.21 -2.53 -6.97
C HIS A 178 -1.73 -3.78 -6.24
N LEU A 179 -3.00 -4.13 -6.40
CA LEU A 179 -3.56 -5.35 -5.80
C LEU A 179 -3.05 -6.62 -6.48
N GLU A 180 -2.95 -6.63 -7.81
CA GLU A 180 -2.32 -7.73 -8.56
C GLU A 180 -0.87 -7.93 -8.08
N ARG A 181 -0.11 -6.83 -7.94
CA ARG A 181 1.25 -6.89 -7.40
C ARG A 181 1.30 -7.35 -5.94
N ALA A 182 0.35 -6.96 -5.10
CA ALA A 182 0.26 -7.45 -3.72
C ALA A 182 0.06 -8.97 -3.67
N ILE A 183 -0.79 -9.52 -4.55
CA ILE A 183 -1.06 -10.96 -4.64
C ILE A 183 0.15 -11.72 -5.20
N GLU A 184 0.88 -11.16 -6.18
CA GLU A 184 2.14 -11.74 -6.67
C GLU A 184 3.18 -11.87 -5.54
N LEU A 185 3.27 -10.84 -4.69
CA LEU A 185 4.22 -10.80 -3.57
C LEU A 185 3.75 -11.68 -2.39
N ASN A 186 2.46 -11.79 -2.16
CA ASN A 186 1.87 -12.66 -1.15
C ASN A 186 0.52 -13.23 -1.61
N ALA A 187 0.58 -14.43 -2.22
CA ALA A 187 -0.61 -15.12 -2.71
C ALA A 187 -1.56 -15.63 -1.59
N LYS A 188 -1.17 -15.47 -0.32
CA LYS A 188 -1.99 -15.84 0.84
C LYS A 188 -2.73 -14.67 1.49
N ASP A 189 -2.64 -13.46 0.92
CA ASP A 189 -3.39 -12.32 1.43
C ASP A 189 -4.84 -12.32 0.90
N ALA A 190 -5.75 -12.94 1.65
CA ALA A 190 -7.16 -13.04 1.27
C ALA A 190 -7.83 -11.67 1.07
N THR A 191 -7.39 -10.64 1.79
CA THR A 191 -7.89 -9.26 1.65
C THR A 191 -7.65 -8.70 0.24
N SER A 192 -6.42 -8.77 -0.28
CA SER A 192 -6.11 -8.24 -1.62
C SER A 192 -6.87 -8.99 -2.71
N ILE A 193 -6.99 -10.32 -2.57
CA ILE A 193 -7.75 -11.18 -3.48
C ILE A 193 -9.23 -10.78 -3.47
N HIS A 194 -9.81 -10.58 -2.29
CA HIS A 194 -11.19 -10.12 -2.15
C HIS A 194 -11.43 -8.75 -2.78
N ILE A 195 -10.52 -7.79 -2.58
CA ILE A 195 -10.67 -6.44 -3.16
C ILE A 195 -10.62 -6.51 -4.70
N LEU A 196 -9.79 -7.37 -5.30
CA LEU A 196 -9.85 -7.61 -6.75
C LEU A 196 -11.18 -8.21 -7.19
N GLY A 197 -11.74 -9.15 -6.44
CA GLY A 197 -13.09 -9.67 -6.71
C GLY A 197 -14.14 -8.56 -6.67
N TYR A 198 -14.06 -7.67 -5.68
CA TYR A 198 -14.94 -6.51 -5.57
C TYR A 198 -14.78 -5.55 -6.75
N TRP A 199 -13.54 -5.30 -7.17
CA TRP A 199 -13.24 -4.52 -8.37
C TRP A 199 -13.90 -5.13 -9.60
N CYS A 200 -13.75 -6.44 -9.84
CA CYS A 200 -14.38 -7.13 -10.95
C CYS A 200 -15.91 -7.03 -10.90
N PHE A 201 -16.51 -7.24 -9.73
CA PHE A 201 -17.95 -7.14 -9.54
C PHE A 201 -18.47 -5.74 -9.86
N ALA A 202 -17.80 -4.70 -9.33
CA ALA A 202 -18.19 -3.31 -9.56
C ALA A 202 -18.12 -2.96 -11.05
N PHE A 203 -17.07 -3.40 -11.76
CA PHE A 203 -16.93 -3.18 -13.20
C PHE A 203 -17.94 -3.94 -14.06
N ALA A 204 -18.32 -5.16 -13.65
CA ALA A 204 -19.39 -5.91 -14.28
C ALA A 204 -20.76 -5.21 -14.11
N GLU A 205 -20.99 -4.58 -12.95
CA GLU A 205 -22.21 -3.84 -12.62
C GLU A 205 -22.28 -2.42 -13.21
N LEU A 206 -21.15 -1.84 -13.67
CA LEU A 206 -21.09 -0.45 -14.13
C LEU A 206 -22.18 -0.12 -15.17
N PRO A 207 -23.06 0.86 -14.87
CA PRO A 207 -24.03 1.34 -15.83
C PRO A 207 -23.38 1.78 -17.14
N TRP A 208 -24.08 1.56 -18.26
CA TRP A 208 -23.57 1.83 -19.62
C TRP A 208 -23.02 3.26 -19.80
N TYR A 209 -23.55 4.26 -19.08
CA TYR A 209 -23.09 5.64 -19.17
C TYR A 209 -21.76 5.88 -18.44
N GLN A 210 -21.49 5.18 -17.32
CA GLN A 210 -20.20 5.25 -16.63
C GLN A 210 -19.10 4.56 -17.44
N ARG A 211 -19.44 3.50 -18.18
CA ARG A 211 -18.53 2.85 -19.15
C ARG A 211 -18.05 3.80 -20.25
N LYS A 212 -18.87 4.76 -20.68
CA LYS A 212 -18.45 5.81 -21.63
C LYS A 212 -17.42 6.76 -21.04
N VAL A 213 -17.53 7.11 -19.76
CA VAL A 213 -16.52 7.95 -19.07
C VAL A 213 -15.18 7.21 -19.02
N ALA A 214 -15.19 5.92 -18.70
CA ALA A 214 -13.98 5.09 -18.72
C ALA A 214 -13.37 5.00 -20.14
N ALA A 215 -14.18 4.85 -21.18
CA ALA A 215 -13.69 4.80 -22.57
C ALA A 215 -13.01 6.10 -23.03
N VAL A 216 -13.50 7.26 -22.58
CA VAL A 216 -12.90 8.57 -22.88
C VAL A 216 -11.51 8.71 -22.26
N ILE A 217 -11.31 8.16 -21.06
CA ILE A 217 -10.03 8.27 -20.35
C ILE A 217 -9.03 7.22 -20.87
N PHE A 218 -9.48 6.02 -21.23
CA PHE A 218 -8.59 4.86 -21.42
C PHE A 218 -8.59 4.23 -22.82
N ALA A 219 -9.25 4.83 -23.81
CA ALA A 219 -9.47 4.30 -25.17
C ALA A 219 -10.30 2.99 -25.22
N SER A 220 -10.06 2.04 -24.31
CA SER A 220 -10.88 0.86 -24.03
C SER A 220 -11.16 0.80 -22.52
N PRO A 221 -12.43 0.86 -22.08
CA PRO A 221 -12.76 0.66 -20.67
C PRO A 221 -12.51 -0.80 -20.31
N PRO A 222 -11.94 -1.10 -19.13
CA PRO A 222 -11.66 -2.44 -18.73
C PRO A 222 -13.00 -3.10 -18.46
N THR A 223 -13.09 -4.31 -18.95
CA THR A 223 -14.25 -5.16 -18.77
C THR A 223 -13.90 -6.20 -17.75
N ALA A 224 -14.80 -6.39 -16.78
CA ALA A 224 -14.80 -7.55 -15.92
C ALA A 224 -16.18 -8.18 -15.97
N THR A 225 -16.23 -9.46 -15.68
CA THR A 225 -17.45 -10.26 -15.64
C THR A 225 -17.77 -10.67 -14.21
N TYR A 226 -18.99 -11.16 -13.99
CA TYR A 226 -19.35 -11.73 -12.69
C TYR A 226 -18.60 -13.05 -12.43
N GLU A 227 -18.19 -13.76 -13.49
CA GLU A 227 -17.35 -14.94 -13.43
C GLU A 227 -15.93 -14.60 -12.94
N ASP A 228 -15.34 -13.49 -13.40
CA ASP A 228 -14.05 -13.01 -12.90
C ASP A 228 -14.13 -12.70 -11.40
N ALA A 229 -15.19 -11.97 -11.00
CA ALA A 229 -15.43 -11.64 -9.60
C ALA A 229 -15.59 -12.91 -8.74
N LEU A 230 -16.36 -13.88 -9.22
CA LEU A 230 -16.59 -15.14 -8.53
C LEU A 230 -15.27 -15.89 -8.30
N ALA A 231 -14.40 -15.96 -9.31
CA ALA A 231 -13.11 -16.64 -9.20
C ALA A 231 -12.25 -16.05 -8.09
N PHE A 232 -12.16 -14.72 -8.00
CA PHE A 232 -11.42 -14.06 -6.93
C PHE A 232 -12.05 -14.28 -5.55
N PHE A 233 -13.38 -14.11 -5.40
CA PHE A 233 -14.02 -14.31 -4.09
C PHE A 233 -13.90 -15.75 -3.59
N LEU A 234 -14.00 -16.74 -4.49
CA LEU A 234 -13.76 -18.15 -4.15
C LEU A 234 -12.29 -18.37 -3.76
N LYS A 235 -11.35 -17.73 -4.46
CA LYS A 235 -9.93 -17.84 -4.12
C LYS A 235 -9.61 -17.23 -2.76
N ALA A 236 -10.21 -16.09 -2.41
CA ALA A 236 -10.05 -15.48 -1.09
C ALA A 236 -10.53 -16.43 0.02
N GLU A 237 -11.69 -17.06 -0.18
CA GLU A 237 -12.25 -18.05 0.76
C GLU A 237 -11.43 -19.35 0.82
N GLU A 238 -10.79 -19.77 -0.29
CA GLU A 238 -9.88 -20.92 -0.32
C GLU A 238 -8.59 -20.64 0.47
N VAL A 239 -8.05 -19.43 0.33
CA VAL A 239 -6.81 -19.00 0.98
C VAL A 239 -6.99 -18.83 2.49
N GLU A 240 -8.08 -18.20 2.90
CA GLU A 240 -8.41 -17.98 4.31
C GLU A 240 -9.92 -18.22 4.54
N PRO A 241 -10.34 -19.43 4.90
CA PRO A 241 -11.75 -19.74 5.06
C PRO A 241 -12.43 -18.89 6.13
N ASN A 242 -13.61 -18.36 5.83
CA ASN A 242 -14.43 -17.58 6.75
C ASN A 242 -13.71 -16.35 7.36
N PHE A 243 -12.74 -15.76 6.64
CA PHE A 243 -11.95 -14.62 7.12
C PHE A 243 -12.73 -13.31 7.17
N TYR A 244 -13.72 -13.14 6.29
CA TYR A 244 -14.42 -11.87 6.12
C TYR A 244 -15.88 -12.06 5.69
N SER A 245 -16.80 -11.58 6.51
CA SER A 245 -18.25 -11.66 6.27
C SER A 245 -18.66 -11.07 4.92
N LYS A 246 -18.04 -9.96 4.51
CA LYS A 246 -18.29 -9.31 3.23
C LYS A 246 -17.92 -10.19 2.05
N ASN A 247 -16.89 -11.03 2.16
CA ASN A 247 -16.54 -11.98 1.10
C ASN A 247 -17.68 -13.00 0.86
N LEU A 248 -18.25 -13.54 1.94
CA LEU A 248 -19.39 -14.46 1.87
C LEU A 248 -20.62 -13.81 1.24
N LEU A 249 -20.91 -12.56 1.63
CA LEU A 249 -22.00 -11.79 1.04
C LEU A 249 -21.78 -11.57 -0.46
N MET A 250 -20.56 -11.18 -0.85
CA MET A 250 -20.22 -10.95 -2.25
C MET A 250 -20.26 -12.23 -3.09
N LEU A 251 -19.87 -13.39 -2.54
CA LEU A 251 -20.12 -14.69 -3.17
C LEU A 251 -21.61 -14.91 -3.45
N GLY A 252 -22.45 -14.70 -2.43
CA GLY A 252 -23.91 -14.78 -2.56
C GLY A 252 -24.45 -13.86 -3.66
N LYS A 253 -24.09 -12.58 -3.62
CA LYS A 253 -24.50 -11.57 -4.62
C LYS A 253 -24.03 -11.92 -6.02
N THR A 254 -22.81 -12.42 -6.17
CA THR A 254 -22.27 -12.83 -7.47
C THR A 254 -23.05 -13.99 -8.06
N TYR A 255 -23.40 -14.99 -7.24
CA TYR A 255 -24.27 -16.08 -7.69
C TYR A 255 -25.69 -15.64 -8.04
N VAL A 256 -26.25 -14.63 -7.36
CA VAL A 256 -27.52 -14.00 -7.78
C VAL A 256 -27.40 -13.43 -9.19
N MET A 257 -26.32 -12.69 -9.47
CA MET A 257 -26.09 -12.11 -10.81
C MET A 257 -25.88 -13.18 -11.89
N LEU A 258 -25.26 -14.30 -11.53
CA LEU A 258 -25.08 -15.48 -12.38
C LEU A 258 -26.33 -16.38 -12.46
N ARG A 259 -27.43 -15.99 -11.80
CA ARG A 259 -28.71 -16.73 -11.76
C ARG A 259 -28.59 -18.15 -11.18
N ASP A 260 -27.57 -18.41 -10.35
CA ASP A 260 -27.43 -19.66 -9.61
C ASP A 260 -28.04 -19.52 -8.22
N VAL A 261 -29.34 -19.77 -8.14
CA VAL A 261 -30.13 -19.57 -6.91
C VAL A 261 -29.66 -20.49 -5.78
N GLN A 262 -29.24 -21.71 -6.09
CA GLN A 262 -28.83 -22.70 -5.08
C GLN A 262 -27.53 -22.25 -4.40
N ARG A 263 -26.50 -21.89 -5.19
CA ARG A 263 -25.24 -21.39 -4.62
C ARG A 263 -25.42 -20.01 -3.99
N ALA A 264 -26.26 -19.14 -4.56
CA ALA A 264 -26.58 -17.86 -3.92
C ALA A 264 -27.16 -18.06 -2.51
N ALA A 265 -28.16 -18.92 -2.35
CA ALA A 265 -28.77 -19.21 -1.06
C ALA A 265 -27.76 -19.80 -0.06
N LEU A 266 -26.86 -20.69 -0.51
CA LEU A 266 -25.80 -21.24 0.32
C LEU A 266 -24.89 -20.14 0.91
N TRP A 267 -24.34 -19.28 0.05
CA TRP A 267 -23.38 -18.26 0.49
C TRP A 267 -24.03 -17.14 1.28
N LEU A 268 -25.24 -16.71 0.92
CA LEU A 268 -26.00 -15.73 1.70
C LEU A 268 -26.39 -16.27 3.07
N THR A 269 -26.69 -17.56 3.19
CA THR A 269 -26.94 -18.22 4.47
C THR A 269 -25.68 -18.18 5.34
N ARG A 270 -24.51 -18.51 4.78
CA ARG A 270 -23.22 -18.38 5.47
C ARG A 270 -22.92 -16.95 5.91
N ALA A 271 -23.21 -15.96 5.05
CA ALA A 271 -23.04 -14.54 5.38
C ALA A 271 -23.99 -14.08 6.51
N ARG A 272 -25.24 -14.55 6.52
CA ARG A 272 -26.20 -14.31 7.60
C ARG A 272 -25.73 -14.91 8.92
N ASP A 273 -25.21 -16.13 8.89
CA ASP A 273 -24.83 -16.87 10.09
C ASP A 273 -23.43 -16.51 10.61
N TYR A 274 -22.72 -15.59 9.94
CA TYR A 274 -21.43 -15.07 10.36
C TYR A 274 -21.55 -14.27 11.67
N PRO A 275 -20.61 -14.42 12.64
CA PRO A 275 -20.64 -13.66 13.89
C PRO A 275 -20.63 -12.14 13.66
N ALA A 276 -21.69 -11.44 14.09
CA ALA A 276 -21.83 -10.00 13.88
C ALA A 276 -21.09 -9.17 14.94
N VAL A 277 -19.76 -9.11 14.84
CA VAL A 277 -18.88 -8.40 15.80
C VAL A 277 -18.75 -6.93 15.44
N THR A 278 -18.44 -6.63 14.18
CA THR A 278 -18.26 -5.25 13.69
C THR A 278 -19.58 -4.67 13.16
N GLU A 279 -19.63 -3.36 12.96
CA GLU A 279 -20.80 -2.73 12.36
C GLU A 279 -20.99 -3.12 10.89
N GLU A 280 -19.89 -3.43 10.19
CA GLU A 280 -19.95 -4.00 8.86
C GLU A 280 -20.57 -5.40 8.88
N ASP A 281 -20.22 -6.26 9.83
CA ASP A 281 -20.82 -7.60 9.94
C ASP A 281 -22.34 -7.52 10.17
N LYS A 282 -22.80 -6.55 10.97
CA LYS A 282 -24.24 -6.32 11.17
C LYS A 282 -24.93 -5.87 9.88
N GLN A 283 -24.28 -5.01 9.09
CA GLN A 283 -24.80 -4.59 7.79
C GLN A 283 -24.82 -5.76 6.80
N VAL A 284 -23.79 -6.61 6.80
CA VAL A 284 -23.72 -7.84 6.00
C VAL A 284 -24.85 -8.79 6.37
N HIS A 285 -25.07 -9.04 7.66
CA HIS A 285 -26.15 -9.89 8.15
C HIS A 285 -27.52 -9.40 7.65
N LYS A 286 -27.78 -8.10 7.77
CA LYS A 286 -29.03 -7.49 7.31
C LYS A 286 -29.21 -7.63 5.79
N GLU A 287 -28.19 -7.31 5.01
CA GLU A 287 -28.25 -7.41 3.53
C GLU A 287 -28.45 -8.86 3.08
N ALA A 288 -27.76 -9.82 3.72
CA ALA A 288 -27.91 -11.24 3.44
C ALA A 288 -29.34 -11.74 3.72
N LEU A 289 -29.95 -11.33 4.85
CA LEU A 289 -31.34 -11.64 5.17
C LEU A 289 -32.33 -11.10 4.13
N GLU A 290 -32.14 -9.85 3.69
CA GLU A 290 -33.00 -9.23 2.69
C GLU A 290 -32.90 -9.94 1.34
N LEU A 291 -31.69 -10.32 0.92
CA LEU A 291 -31.47 -11.07 -0.33
C LEU A 291 -32.07 -12.48 -0.25
N LEU A 292 -31.90 -13.19 0.87
CA LEU A 292 -32.51 -14.52 1.06
C LEU A 292 -34.04 -14.46 0.94
N LYS A 293 -34.69 -13.46 1.55
CA LYS A 293 -36.14 -13.26 1.41
C LYS A 293 -36.58 -13.08 -0.04
N LYS A 294 -35.78 -12.36 -0.84
CA LYS A 294 -36.05 -12.13 -2.27
C LYS A 294 -35.84 -13.39 -3.13
N LEU A 295 -35.01 -14.33 -2.69
CA LEU A 295 -34.81 -15.61 -3.41
C LEU A 295 -35.93 -16.63 -3.11
N SER A 296 -36.61 -16.48 -1.96
CA SER A 296 -37.68 -17.36 -1.52
C SER A 296 -39.09 -16.95 -1.97
N GLY A 297 -39.25 -15.73 -2.50
CA GLY A 297 -40.53 -15.16 -2.95
C GLY A 297 -40.57 -15.02 -4.46
#